data_AF-A0A075FP34-F1
#
_entry.id   AF-A0A075FP34-F1
#
_cell.length_a   1.000
_cell.length_b   1.000
_cell.length_c   1.000
_cell.angle_alpha   90.00
_cell.angle_beta   90.00
_cell.angle_gamma   90.00
#
_symmetry.space_group_name_H-M   'P 1'
#
loop_
_entity.id
_entity.type
_entity.pdbx_description
1 polymer ?
#
loop_
_entity_poly.entity_id
_entity_poly.type
_entity_poly.pdbx_seq_one_letter_code
_entity_poly.pdbx_strand_id
1 'polypeptide(L)'
;MIPNLEEARIVEHTACLRPLPSDGKVIVGPVQNRNNVFIATGTGRKGILLGPALGQIICDLITAGQNHLDIEPFRLNRFQN
;
A
#
# COMPACT_ATOMS: atom_id res chain seq x y z
N MET A 1 -8.31 29.34 6.75
CA MET A 1 -7.12 29.13 7.62
C MET A 1 -7.62 29.18 9.06
N ILE A 2 -7.13 28.32 9.96
CA ILE A 2 -7.67 28.17 11.32
C ILE A 2 -7.14 29.31 12.20
N PRO A 3 -7.99 30.21 12.75
CA PRO A 3 -7.55 31.28 13.65
C PRO A 3 -6.86 30.71 14.90
N ASN A 4 -5.89 31.45 15.47
CA ASN A 4 -5.14 31.10 16.68
C ASN A 4 -4.26 29.83 16.58
N LEU A 5 -4.12 29.21 15.41
CA LEU A 5 -3.22 28.05 15.25
C LEU A 5 -1.74 28.41 15.53
N GLU A 6 -1.37 29.68 15.33
CA GLU A 6 -0.02 30.19 15.62
C GLU A 6 0.30 30.27 17.12
N GLU A 7 -0.71 30.41 17.98
CA GLU A 7 -0.58 30.48 19.44
C GLU A 7 -0.64 29.09 20.08
N ALA A 8 -1.05 28.07 19.32
CA ALA A 8 -1.20 26.72 19.82
C ALA A 8 0.17 26.11 20.18
N ARG A 9 0.22 25.43 21.33
CA ARG A 9 1.42 24.68 21.75
C ARG A 9 1.63 23.46 20.84
N ILE A 10 2.81 23.36 20.24
CA ILE A 10 3.29 22.13 19.59
C ILE A 10 3.48 21.05 20.67
N VAL A 11 2.76 19.94 20.53
CA VAL A 11 2.86 18.81 21.47
C VAL A 11 3.97 17.84 21.05
N GLU A 12 4.04 17.53 19.75
CA GLU A 12 4.97 16.54 19.20
C GLU A 12 5.18 16.79 17.69
N HIS A 13 6.37 16.42 17.19
CA HIS A 13 6.67 16.35 15.76
C HIS A 13 7.19 14.97 15.40
N THR A 14 6.60 14.35 14.37
CA THR A 14 6.98 13.01 13.90
C THR A 14 7.33 13.01 12.43
N ALA A 15 8.27 12.16 12.02
CA ALA A 15 8.57 11.88 10.62
C ALA A 15 8.78 10.37 10.42
N CYS A 16 8.28 9.85 9.30
CA CYS A 16 8.40 8.44 8.94
C CYS A 16 8.62 8.28 7.44
N LEU A 17 9.30 7.20 7.05
CA LEU A 17 9.41 6.80 5.65
C LEU A 17 8.07 6.30 5.15
N ARG A 18 7.69 6.72 3.94
CA ARG A 18 6.48 6.24 3.26
C ARG A 18 6.88 5.32 2.10
N PRO A 19 6.30 4.12 1.99
CA PRO A 19 6.52 3.29 0.82
C PRO A 19 5.77 3.91 -0.36
N LEU A 20 6.51 4.46 -1.33
CA LEU A 20 5.97 5.14 -2.49
C LEU A 20 6.62 4.59 -3.78
N PRO A 21 5.86 3.89 -4.63
CA PRO A 21 6.35 3.45 -5.93
C PRO A 21 6.47 4.63 -6.89
N SER A 22 7.27 4.48 -7.94
CA SER A 22 7.55 5.55 -8.92
C SER A 22 6.29 6.05 -9.64
N ASP A 23 5.26 5.20 -9.78
CA ASP A 23 3.98 5.54 -10.39
C ASP A 23 2.89 5.98 -9.39
N GLY A 24 3.21 6.02 -8.09
CA GLY A 24 2.29 6.39 -7.03
C GLY A 24 1.12 5.43 -6.78
N LYS A 25 1.11 4.24 -7.42
CA LYS A 25 0.08 3.21 -7.23
C LYS A 25 0.56 2.14 -6.26
N VAL A 26 -0.36 1.45 -5.60
CA VAL A 26 -0.01 0.32 -4.72
C VAL A 26 0.67 -0.81 -5.50
N ILE A 27 1.40 -1.66 -4.80
CA ILE A 27 1.95 -2.91 -5.35
C ILE A 27 1.33 -4.05 -4.55
N VAL A 28 0.55 -4.91 -5.19
CA VAL A 28 -0.11 -6.04 -4.52
C VAL A 28 -0.15 -7.29 -5.41
N GLY A 29 0.05 -8.46 -4.80
CA GLY A 29 -0.11 -9.76 -5.44
C GLY A 29 1.14 -10.66 -5.35
N PRO A 30 1.15 -11.80 -6.07
CA PRO A 30 2.29 -12.70 -6.10
C PRO A 30 3.57 -12.05 -6.67
N VAL A 31 4.72 -12.47 -6.19
CA VAL A 31 6.02 -12.12 -6.78
C VAL A 31 6.34 -13.09 -7.91
N GLN A 32 6.67 -12.56 -9.08
CA GLN A 32 6.97 -13.36 -10.26
C GLN A 32 8.19 -14.25 -10.05
N ASN A 33 8.20 -15.42 -10.68
CA ASN A 33 9.30 -16.39 -10.61
C ASN A 33 9.63 -16.85 -9.16
N ARG A 34 8.71 -16.67 -8.21
CA ARG A 34 8.85 -17.07 -6.82
C ARG A 34 7.56 -17.73 -6.34
N ASN A 35 7.64 -19.01 -5.99
CA ASN A 35 6.49 -19.73 -5.45
C ASN A 35 6.21 -19.27 -4.01
N ASN A 36 4.92 -19.08 -3.69
CA ASN A 36 4.44 -18.74 -2.33
C ASN A 36 5.03 -17.45 -1.73
N VAL A 37 5.43 -16.49 -2.58
CA VAL A 37 5.89 -15.15 -2.13
C VAL A 37 4.90 -14.11 -2.65
N PHE A 38 4.39 -13.29 -1.73
CA PHE A 38 3.43 -12.22 -2.02
C PHE A 38 3.96 -10.87 -1.55
N ILE A 39 3.54 -9.80 -2.19
CA ILE A 39 3.89 -8.42 -1.84
C ILE A 39 2.62 -7.59 -1.70
N ALA A 40 2.57 -6.71 -0.70
CA ALA A 40 1.54 -5.71 -0.49
C ALA A 40 2.19 -4.45 0.09
N THR A 41 2.47 -3.47 -0.75
CA THR A 41 3.21 -2.25 -0.37
C THR A 41 2.78 -1.05 -1.22
N GLY A 42 3.45 0.08 -1.04
CA GLY A 42 3.30 1.25 -1.90
C GLY A 42 2.06 2.09 -1.60
N THR A 43 1.48 1.96 -0.41
CA THR A 43 0.28 2.70 -0.01
C THR A 43 0.54 4.18 0.28
N GLY A 44 1.78 4.64 0.33
CA GLY A 44 2.16 6.03 0.54
C GLY A 44 1.45 6.66 1.74
N ARG A 45 0.64 7.70 1.49
CA ARG A 45 -0.17 8.41 2.49
C ARG A 45 -1.50 7.73 2.85
N LYS A 46 -1.88 6.68 2.12
CA LYS A 46 -3.18 6.00 2.23
C LYS A 46 -3.07 4.63 2.91
N GLY A 47 -1.99 4.36 3.66
CA GLY A 47 -1.77 3.07 4.33
C GLY A 47 -2.89 2.67 5.28
N ILE A 48 -3.34 3.59 6.14
CA ILE A 48 -4.46 3.32 7.07
C ILE A 48 -5.77 3.06 6.31
N LEU A 49 -6.02 3.81 5.24
CA LEU A 49 -7.23 3.65 4.42
C LEU A 49 -7.24 2.33 3.63
N LEU A 50 -6.12 1.98 3.00
CA LEU A 50 -6.04 0.85 2.06
C LEU A 50 -5.56 -0.45 2.70
N GLY A 51 -4.99 -0.40 3.90
CA GLY A 51 -4.44 -1.55 4.63
C GLY A 51 -5.43 -2.73 4.74
N PRO A 52 -6.69 -2.51 5.18
CA PRO A 52 -7.68 -3.58 5.24
C PRO A 52 -7.94 -4.25 3.89
N ALA A 53 -8.05 -3.47 2.81
CA ALA A 53 -8.30 -4.01 1.47
C ALA A 53 -7.11 -4.83 0.95
N LEU A 54 -5.88 -4.32 1.10
CA LEU A 54 -4.67 -5.07 0.72
C LEU A 54 -4.53 -6.35 1.54
N GLY A 55 -4.83 -6.29 2.83
CA GLY A 55 -4.82 -7.47 3.71
C GLY A 55 -5.79 -8.55 3.25
N GLN A 56 -7.02 -8.18 2.91
CA GLN A 56 -8.01 -9.13 2.38
C GLN A 56 -7.56 -9.76 1.06
N ILE A 57 -7.05 -8.95 0.12
CA ILE A 57 -6.55 -9.46 -1.17
C ILE A 57 -5.45 -10.50 -0.95
N ILE A 58 -4.47 -10.22 -0.07
CA ILE A 58 -3.39 -11.16 0.23
C ILE A 58 -3.93 -12.42 0.93
N CYS A 59 -4.88 -12.28 1.85
CA CYS A 59 -5.54 -13.41 2.49
C CYS A 59 -6.17 -14.34 1.45
N ASP A 60 -7.02 -13.80 0.59
CA ASP A 60 -7.73 -14.56 -0.44
C ASP A 60 -6.76 -15.27 -1.41
N LEU A 61 -5.71 -14.56 -1.84
CA LEU A 61 -4.67 -15.13 -2.70
C LEU A 61 -3.90 -16.28 -2.03
N ILE A 62 -3.67 -16.21 -0.73
CA ILE A 62 -2.97 -17.26 0.02
C ILE A 62 -3.88 -18.46 0.29
N THR A 63 -5.12 -18.23 0.72
CA THR A 63 -6.00 -19.31 1.19
C THR A 63 -6.82 -19.96 0.09
N ALA A 64 -7.23 -19.18 -0.91
CA ALA A 64 -8.09 -19.62 -2.00
C ALA A 64 -7.41 -19.58 -3.37
N GLY A 65 -6.21 -19.01 -3.48
CA GLY A 65 -5.47 -18.89 -4.74
C GLY A 65 -6.00 -17.82 -5.70
N GLN A 66 -7.07 -17.11 -5.33
CA GLN A 66 -7.74 -16.10 -6.14
C GLN A 66 -8.39 -15.03 -5.27
N ASN A 67 -8.64 -13.85 -5.84
CA ASN A 67 -9.41 -12.78 -5.19
C ASN A 67 -10.45 -12.22 -6.18
N HIS A 68 -11.47 -11.48 -5.71
CA HIS A 68 -12.56 -10.99 -6.57
C HIS A 68 -12.26 -9.66 -7.29
N LEU A 69 -11.21 -8.94 -6.89
CA LEU A 69 -10.85 -7.65 -7.48
C LEU A 69 -9.82 -7.84 -8.61
N ASP A 70 -9.95 -7.01 -9.64
CA ASP A 70 -8.89 -6.91 -10.65
C ASP A 70 -7.68 -6.18 -10.07
N ILE A 71 -6.62 -6.94 -9.81
CA ILE A 71 -5.36 -6.45 -9.26
C ILE A 71 -4.23 -6.37 -10.28
N GLU A 72 -4.49 -6.71 -11.55
CA GLU A 72 -3.48 -6.72 -12.61
C GLU A 72 -2.76 -5.36 -12.76
N PRO A 73 -3.44 -4.20 -12.71
CA PRO A 73 -2.78 -2.89 -12.78
C PRO A 73 -1.82 -2.58 -11.62
N PHE A 74 -1.87 -3.37 -10.54
CA PHE A 74 -1.11 -3.15 -9.30
C PHE A 74 -0.03 -4.20 -9.07
N ARG A 75 0.22 -5.09 -10.04
CA ARG A 75 1.27 -6.09 -9.90
C ARG A 75 2.67 -5.49 -9.99
N LEU A 76 3.65 -6.24 -9.47
CA LEU A 76 5.06 -5.85 -9.48
C LEU A 76 5.69 -5.84 -10.89
N ASN A 77 5.25 -6.71 -11.83
CA ASN A 77 5.74 -6.75 -13.22
C ASN A 77 5.50 -5.47 -13.99
N ARG A 78 4.56 -4.62 -13.58
CA ARG A 78 4.31 -3.38 -14.32
C ARG A 78 5.54 -2.45 -14.40
N PHE A 79 6.57 -2.69 -13.59
CA PHE A 79 7.85 -1.98 -13.60
C PHE A 79 8.96 -2.73 -14.34
N GLN A 80 8.69 -3.93 -14.87
CA GLN A 80 9.63 -4.68 -15.68
C GLN A 80 9.35 -4.37 -17.14
N ASN A 81 10.30 -3.69 -17.78
CA ASN A 81 10.43 -3.66 -19.23
C ASN A 81 11.25 -4.87 -19.68
#